data_AF-A0A7Y5U345-F1
#
_entry.id   AF-A0A7Y5U345-F1
#
_cell.length_a   1.000
_cell.length_b   1.000
_cell.length_c   1.000
_cell.angle_alpha   90.00
_cell.angle_beta   90.00
_cell.angle_gamma   90.00
#
_symmetry.space_group_name_H-M   'P 1'
#
loop_
_entity.id
_entity.type
_entity.pdbx_description
1 polymer ?
#
loop_
_entity_poly.entity_id
_entity_poly.type
_entity_poly.pdbx_seq_one_letter_code
_entity_poly.pdbx_strand_id
1 'polypeptide(L)'
;MRKRFGLVCAVFLVALMSAGSARAEQTIVFLRHGEKPAGGYGQLTCQGFNRSLALPDVLLAKFGRPDFLYAPNPATKISDAAGSFYYDRPLATLEPLAIKLQKDIWSKYGYTDIASLQSTLITSSKDNKTIF
;
A
#
# COMPACT_ATOMS: atom_id res chain seq x y z
N MET A 1 -49.38 15.96 -39.71
CA MET A 1 -48.06 16.13 -39.06
C MET A 1 -48.17 15.81 -37.58
N ARG A 2 -47.96 14.54 -37.17
CA ARG A 2 -47.93 14.09 -35.77
C ARG A 2 -47.55 12.62 -35.83
N LYS A 3 -46.28 12.25 -35.53
CA LYS A 3 -45.80 10.86 -35.28
C LYS A 3 -44.27 10.71 -35.23
N ARG A 4 -43.46 11.78 -35.08
CA ARG A 4 -41.98 11.64 -34.98
C ARG A 4 -41.38 11.97 -33.62
N PHE A 5 -42.18 12.38 -32.62
CA PHE A 5 -41.67 12.78 -31.31
C PHE A 5 -41.50 11.62 -30.30
N GLY A 6 -42.20 10.49 -30.51
CA GLY A 6 -42.18 9.37 -29.55
C GLY A 6 -40.95 8.45 -29.65
N LEU A 7 -40.30 8.39 -30.82
CA LEU A 7 -39.17 7.48 -31.04
C LEU A 7 -37.85 8.00 -30.42
N VAL A 8 -37.72 9.33 -30.26
CA VAL A 8 -36.49 9.96 -29.76
C VAL A 8 -36.38 9.82 -28.23
N CYS A 9 -37.49 9.84 -27.48
CA CYS A 9 -37.47 9.60 -26.03
C CYS A 9 -37.18 8.14 -25.65
N ALA A 10 -37.62 7.17 -26.47
CA ALA A 10 -37.45 5.75 -26.17
C ALA A 10 -35.97 5.31 -26.26
N VAL A 11 -35.19 5.90 -27.16
CA VAL A 11 -33.75 5.58 -27.32
C VAL A 11 -32.91 6.16 -26.17
N PHE A 12 -33.30 7.31 -25.60
CA PHE A 12 -32.61 7.89 -24.45
C PHE A 12 -32.85 7.12 -23.13
N LEU A 13 -34.00 6.45 -22.99
CA LEU A 13 -34.32 5.68 -21.77
C LEU A 13 -33.57 4.34 -21.68
N VAL A 14 -33.18 3.74 -22.82
CA VAL A 14 -32.50 2.43 -22.84
C VAL A 14 -31.00 2.55 -22.53
N ALA A 15 -30.39 3.72 -22.75
CA ALA A 15 -28.96 3.94 -22.47
C ALA A 15 -28.61 4.06 -20.96
N LEU A 16 -29.60 4.25 -20.08
CA LEU A 16 -29.40 4.46 -18.64
C LEU A 16 -29.34 3.16 -17.80
N MET A 17 -29.61 2.00 -18.40
CA MET A 17 -29.76 0.73 -17.66
C MET A 17 -28.47 -0.12 -17.63
N SER A 18 -27.35 0.40 -18.13
CA SER A 18 -26.04 -0.27 -18.08
C SER A 18 -25.13 0.30 -16.99
N ALA A 19 -25.68 0.74 -15.86
CA ALA A 19 -24.88 1.02 -14.67
C ALA A 19 -24.51 -0.32 -14.01
N GLY A 20 -23.55 -1.04 -14.59
CA GLY A 20 -22.90 -2.14 -13.89
C GLY A 20 -22.33 -1.63 -12.58
N SER A 21 -22.43 -2.42 -11.50
CA SER A 21 -21.75 -2.11 -10.24
C SER A 21 -20.25 -2.11 -10.49
N ALA A 22 -19.68 -0.92 -10.74
CA ALA A 22 -18.24 -0.73 -10.80
C ALA A 22 -17.73 -0.85 -9.36
N ARG A 23 -17.34 -2.05 -8.96
CA ARG A 23 -16.72 -2.27 -7.67
C ARG A 23 -15.26 -1.85 -7.80
N ALA A 24 -14.90 -0.72 -7.18
CA ALA A 24 -13.50 -0.36 -7.07
C ALA A 24 -12.76 -1.43 -6.25
N GLU A 25 -11.68 -1.99 -6.81
CA GLU A 25 -10.88 -3.01 -6.15
C GLU A 25 -9.57 -2.40 -5.66
N GLN A 26 -9.40 -2.29 -4.34
CA GLN A 26 -8.15 -1.83 -3.74
C GLN A 26 -7.32 -3.04 -3.29
N THR A 27 -6.04 -3.07 -3.69
CA THR A 27 -5.09 -4.09 -3.21
C THR A 27 -4.16 -3.46 -2.18
N ILE A 28 -4.16 -3.99 -0.95
CA ILE A 28 -3.25 -3.57 0.12
C ILE A 28 -2.40 -4.77 0.53
N VAL A 29 -1.08 -4.67 0.38
CA VAL A 29 -0.13 -5.73 0.67
C VAL A 29 0.60 -5.43 1.96
N PHE A 30 0.18 -6.05 3.06
CA PHE A 30 0.91 -5.94 4.32
C PHE A 30 2.10 -6.89 4.34
N LEU A 31 3.27 -6.35 4.68
CA LEU A 31 4.52 -7.08 4.77
C LEU A 31 5.24 -6.77 6.07
N ARG A 32 5.76 -7.83 6.71
CA ARG A 32 6.58 -7.71 7.92
C ARG A 32 8.00 -7.31 7.51
N HIS A 33 8.68 -6.56 8.39
CA HIS A 33 10.10 -6.29 8.23
C HIS A 33 10.92 -7.60 8.15
N GLY A 34 12.08 -7.55 7.50
CA GLY A 34 13.02 -8.67 7.41
C GLY A 34 13.55 -9.14 8.77
N GLU A 35 14.30 -10.24 8.80
CA GLU A 35 14.81 -10.82 10.05
C GLU A 35 15.62 -9.81 10.87
N LYS A 36 15.37 -9.77 12.19
CA LYS A 36 16.09 -8.92 13.17
C LYS A 36 17.00 -9.77 14.06
N PRO A 37 18.10 -9.23 14.61
CA PRO A 37 18.90 -9.93 15.61
C PRO A 37 18.06 -10.31 16.84
N ALA A 38 18.46 -11.35 17.57
CA ALA A 38 17.72 -11.84 18.75
C ALA A 38 17.49 -10.74 19.79
N GLY A 39 18.52 -9.95 20.09
CA GLY A 39 18.43 -8.80 20.99
C GLY A 39 17.44 -7.75 20.48
N GLY A 40 17.26 -7.63 19.17
CA GLY A 40 16.64 -6.46 18.54
C GLY A 40 17.49 -5.21 18.82
N TYR A 41 17.85 -4.49 17.79
CA TYR A 41 18.73 -3.32 17.93
C TYR A 41 18.25 -2.19 17.01
N GLY A 42 16.93 -2.15 16.74
CA GLY A 42 16.36 -1.31 15.69
C GLY A 42 16.71 -1.76 14.26
N GLN A 43 17.60 -2.74 14.11
CA GLN A 43 18.20 -3.13 12.82
C GLN A 43 17.78 -4.52 12.32
N LEU A 44 17.99 -4.76 11.02
CA LEU A 44 17.90 -6.07 10.38
C LEU A 44 19.20 -6.87 10.60
N THR A 45 19.13 -8.19 10.49
CA THR A 45 20.33 -9.03 10.30
C THR A 45 20.84 -8.90 8.87
N CYS A 46 22.07 -9.36 8.59
CA CYS A 46 22.57 -9.48 7.22
C CYS A 46 21.65 -10.33 6.34
N GLN A 47 21.09 -11.43 6.89
CA GLN A 47 20.10 -12.24 6.20
C GLN A 47 18.83 -11.44 5.89
N GLY A 48 18.29 -10.71 6.87
CA GLY A 48 17.10 -9.90 6.69
C GLY A 48 17.27 -8.80 5.65
N PHE A 49 18.44 -8.16 5.64
CA PHE A 49 18.77 -7.17 4.61
C PHE A 49 18.96 -7.81 3.23
N ASN A 50 19.63 -8.96 3.12
CA ASN A 50 19.75 -9.64 1.82
C ASN A 50 18.38 -10.08 1.26
N ARG A 51 17.44 -10.46 2.12
CA ARG A 51 16.05 -10.71 1.69
C ARG A 51 15.33 -9.44 1.26
N SER A 52 15.57 -8.30 1.92
CA SER A 52 14.98 -7.02 1.47
C SER A 52 15.50 -6.62 0.08
N LEU A 53 16.75 -6.93 -0.25
CA LEU A 53 17.29 -6.71 -1.60
C LEU A 53 16.59 -7.58 -2.68
N ALA A 54 16.12 -8.78 -2.33
CA ALA A 54 15.40 -9.67 -3.23
C ALA A 54 13.89 -9.37 -3.31
N LEU A 55 13.35 -8.68 -2.30
CA LEU A 55 11.92 -8.37 -2.17
C LEU A 55 11.31 -7.64 -3.38
N PRO A 56 12.01 -6.72 -4.08
CA PRO A 56 11.41 -6.00 -5.20
C PRO A 56 10.92 -6.92 -6.31
N ASP A 57 11.71 -7.94 -6.68
CA ASP A 57 11.33 -8.85 -7.76
C ASP A 57 10.12 -9.71 -7.37
N VAL A 58 10.04 -10.12 -6.10
CA VAL A 58 8.89 -10.88 -5.57
C VAL A 58 7.61 -10.05 -5.60
N LEU A 59 7.65 -8.83 -5.06
CA LEU A 59 6.45 -7.99 -4.97
C LEU A 59 5.96 -7.52 -6.33
N LEU A 60 6.88 -7.09 -7.20
CA LEU A 60 6.53 -6.62 -8.54
C LEU A 60 6.00 -7.75 -9.43
N ALA A 61 6.56 -8.96 -9.34
CA ALA A 61 6.04 -10.10 -10.07
C ALA A 61 4.65 -10.52 -9.59
N LYS A 62 4.37 -10.42 -8.29
CA LYS A 62 3.11 -10.92 -7.69
C LYS A 62 1.97 -9.91 -7.75
N PHE A 63 2.26 -8.62 -7.60
CA PHE A 63 1.25 -7.57 -7.44
C PHE A 63 1.42 -6.40 -8.41
N GLY A 64 2.44 -6.43 -9.27
CA GLY A 64 2.73 -5.32 -10.17
C GLY A 64 3.34 -4.11 -9.47
N ARG A 65 3.36 -2.97 -10.17
CA ARG A 65 3.93 -1.73 -9.64
C ARG A 65 2.94 -1.05 -8.69
N PRO A 66 3.31 -0.75 -7.44
CA PRO A 66 2.43 -0.08 -6.49
C PRO A 66 2.24 1.41 -6.83
N ASP A 67 1.08 1.94 -6.49
CA ASP A 67 0.81 3.37 -6.50
C ASP A 67 1.46 4.07 -5.30
N PHE A 68 1.43 3.44 -4.12
CA PHE A 68 1.93 4.01 -2.86
C PHE A 68 2.78 2.99 -2.08
N LEU A 69 3.75 3.52 -1.33
CA LEU A 69 4.58 2.77 -0.39
C LEU A 69 4.42 3.38 1.00
N TYR A 70 4.15 2.54 2.00
CA TYR A 70 4.06 2.95 3.40
C TYR A 70 5.02 2.16 4.28
N ALA A 71 5.59 2.83 5.27
CA ALA A 71 6.34 2.19 6.34
C ALA A 71 6.08 2.92 7.66
N PRO A 72 6.16 2.25 8.82
CA PRO A 72 6.15 2.92 10.10
C PRO A 72 7.22 4.03 10.21
N ASN A 73 6.90 5.09 10.94
CA ASN A 73 7.79 6.21 11.21
C ASN A 73 9.04 5.73 12.00
N PRO A 74 10.26 5.85 11.43
CA PRO A 74 11.48 5.38 12.08
C PRO A 74 11.85 6.17 13.34
N ALA A 75 11.31 7.39 13.52
CA ALA A 75 11.50 8.16 14.75
C ALA A 75 10.78 7.55 15.97
N THR A 76 9.90 6.57 15.77
CA THR A 76 9.24 5.86 16.88
C THR A 76 10.12 4.73 17.39
N LYS A 77 10.21 4.61 18.73
CA LYS A 77 10.91 3.50 19.37
C LYS A 77 9.97 2.37 19.73
N ILE A 78 10.46 1.14 19.65
CA ILE A 78 9.75 -0.06 20.09
C ILE A 78 10.60 -0.85 21.09
N SER A 79 9.93 -1.62 21.94
CA SER A 79 10.58 -2.53 22.88
C SER A 79 11.07 -3.78 22.16
N ASP A 80 12.32 -4.15 22.41
CA ASP A 80 13.01 -5.34 21.94
C ASP A 80 13.75 -5.98 23.13
N ALA A 81 14.30 -7.19 22.96
CA ALA A 81 14.88 -7.97 24.06
C ALA A 81 16.09 -7.28 24.73
N ALA A 82 16.87 -6.49 23.99
CA ALA A 82 18.03 -5.76 24.48
C ALA A 82 17.72 -4.31 24.90
N GLY A 83 16.47 -3.85 24.77
CA GLY A 83 16.06 -2.49 25.11
C GLY A 83 15.09 -1.86 24.13
N SER A 84 15.02 -0.53 24.12
CA SER A 84 14.12 0.25 23.26
C SER A 84 14.89 0.96 22.15
N PHE A 85 14.54 0.70 20.89
CA PHE A 85 15.27 1.16 19.71
C PHE A 85 14.34 1.79 18.68
N TYR A 86 14.87 2.71 17.87
CA TYR A 86 14.17 3.27 16.71
C TYR A 86 13.76 2.16 15.74
N TYR A 87 12.56 2.28 15.20
CA TYR A 87 11.94 1.20 14.42
C TYR A 87 12.28 1.31 12.94
N ASP A 88 13.57 1.25 12.61
CA ASP A 88 14.09 1.45 11.25
C ASP A 88 13.81 0.24 10.33
N ARG A 89 13.61 -0.94 10.92
CA ARG A 89 13.51 -2.22 10.20
C ARG A 89 12.50 -2.24 9.05
N PRO A 90 11.25 -1.73 9.19
CA PRO A 90 10.30 -1.71 8.10
C PRO A 90 10.80 -0.85 6.92
N LEU A 91 11.37 0.32 7.21
CA LEU A 91 11.94 1.19 6.18
C LEU A 91 13.09 0.48 5.46
N ALA A 92 14.05 -0.08 6.19
CA ALA A 92 15.16 -0.85 5.61
C ALA A 92 14.71 -2.08 4.79
N THR A 93 13.53 -2.62 5.09
CA THR A 93 12.95 -3.74 4.33
C THR A 93 12.33 -3.27 3.01
N LEU A 94 11.70 -2.10 2.98
CA LEU A 94 11.00 -1.57 1.81
C LEU A 94 11.88 -0.68 0.92
N GLU A 95 12.95 -0.10 1.48
CA GLU A 95 13.86 0.83 0.80
C GLU A 95 14.41 0.31 -0.54
N PRO A 96 14.85 -0.95 -0.69
CA PRO A 96 15.35 -1.45 -1.99
C PRO A 96 14.29 -1.38 -3.10
N LEU A 97 13.01 -1.59 -2.75
CA LEU A 97 11.91 -1.43 -3.70
C LEU A 97 11.70 0.04 -4.06
N ALA A 98 11.67 0.92 -3.07
CA ALA A 98 11.52 2.35 -3.27
C ALA A 98 12.60 2.93 -4.19
N ILE A 99 13.87 2.55 -3.96
CA ILE A 99 15.01 2.90 -4.81
C ILE A 99 14.79 2.37 -6.24
N LYS A 100 14.46 1.08 -6.40
CA LYS A 100 14.23 0.47 -7.73
C LYS A 100 13.11 1.17 -8.51
N LEU A 101 12.08 1.65 -7.81
CA LEU A 101 10.94 2.33 -8.41
C LEU A 101 11.10 3.85 -8.51
N GLN A 102 12.15 4.42 -7.91
CA GLN A 102 12.33 5.86 -7.68
C GLN A 102 11.09 6.50 -7.06
N LYS A 103 10.58 5.89 -5.98
CA LYS A 103 9.31 6.25 -5.35
C LYS A 103 9.52 6.57 -3.87
N ASP A 104 8.83 7.61 -3.39
CA ASP A 104 8.81 7.99 -1.98
C ASP A 104 8.13 6.94 -1.09
N ILE A 105 8.54 6.87 0.19
CA ILE A 105 7.93 6.03 1.22
C ILE A 105 7.24 6.92 2.25
N TRP A 106 5.92 6.78 2.38
CA TRP A 106 5.15 7.58 3.32
C TRP A 106 5.30 7.02 4.74
N SER A 107 6.20 7.63 5.51
CA SER A 107 6.56 7.19 6.87
C SER A 107 5.97 8.05 8.00
N LYS A 108 4.77 8.60 7.79
CA LYS A 108 4.14 9.51 8.76
C LYS A 108 3.68 8.81 10.05
N TYR A 109 3.14 7.60 9.92
CA TYR A 109 2.42 6.90 10.98
C TYR A 109 3.35 6.04 11.82
N GLY A 110 3.28 6.17 13.15
CA GLY A 110 4.07 5.34 14.08
C GLY A 110 3.61 3.89 14.14
N TYR A 111 4.41 3.02 14.77
CA TYR A 111 4.10 1.59 14.93
C TYR A 111 2.69 1.30 15.49
N THR A 112 2.22 2.13 16.44
CA THR A 112 0.92 1.96 17.10
C THR A 112 -0.19 2.85 16.52
N ASP A 113 0.09 3.66 15.50
CA ASP A 113 -0.87 4.63 14.93
C ASP A 113 -1.76 3.99 13.87
N ILE A 114 -2.47 2.93 14.27
CA ILE A 114 -3.27 2.09 13.38
C ILE A 114 -4.48 2.87 12.84
N ALA A 115 -5.16 3.64 13.68
CA ALA A 115 -6.38 4.35 13.29
C ALA A 115 -6.11 5.42 12.22
N SER A 116 -5.02 6.18 12.35
CA SER A 116 -4.64 7.20 11.36
C SER A 116 -4.15 6.58 10.05
N LEU A 117 -3.44 5.44 10.14
CA LEU A 117 -3.06 4.69 8.94
C LEU A 117 -4.32 4.17 8.22
N GLN A 118 -5.24 3.53 8.94
CA GLN A 118 -6.48 3.01 8.38
C GLN A 118 -7.31 4.10 7.67
N SER A 119 -7.48 5.26 8.31
CA SER A 119 -8.22 6.38 7.71
C SER A 119 -7.53 6.97 6.48
N THR A 120 -6.23 6.75 6.33
CA THR A 120 -5.45 7.16 5.15
C THR A 120 -5.54 6.14 4.01
N LEU A 121 -5.54 4.85 4.35
CA LEU A 121 -5.56 3.77 3.38
C LEU A 121 -6.96 3.57 2.77
N ILE A 122 -8.01 3.62 3.59
CA ILE A 122 -9.37 3.27 3.19
C ILE A 122 -10.17 4.53 2.86
N THR A 123 -9.94 5.07 1.65
CA THR A 123 -10.64 6.24 1.12
C THR A 123 -10.93 6.06 -0.36
N SER A 124 -11.94 6.74 -0.89
CA SER A 124 -12.29 6.68 -2.32
C SER A 124 -11.17 7.17 -3.25
N SER A 125 -10.25 8.01 -2.75
CA SER A 125 -9.07 8.42 -3.53
C SER A 125 -8.06 7.29 -3.76
N LYS A 126 -8.21 6.18 -3.04
CA LYS A 126 -7.37 4.98 -3.13
C LYS A 126 -8.11 3.81 -3.79
N ASP A 127 -9.28 4.05 -4.35
CA ASP A 127 -10.02 3.09 -5.16
C ASP A 127 -9.19 2.68 -6.39
N ASN A 128 -9.16 1.37 -6.71
CA ASN A 128 -8.38 0.81 -7.82
C ASN A 128 -6.87 1.02 -7.70
N LYS A 129 -6.36 1.22 -6.49
CA LYS A 129 -4.93 1.39 -6.21
C LYS A 129 -4.31 0.15 -5.60
N THR A 130 -3.03 -0.06 -5.94
CA THR A 130 -2.17 -1.03 -5.29
C THR A 130 -1.27 -0.32 -4.30
N ILE A 131 -1.33 -0.73 -3.04
CA ILE A 131 -0.59 -0.15 -1.93
C ILE A 131 0.27 -1.22 -1.29
N PHE A 132 1.55 -0.93 -1.11
CA PHE A 132 2.45 -1.73 -0.28
C PHE A 132 2.74 -1.00 1.02
#